data_AF-A0A7J9V141-F1
#
_entry.id   AF-A0A7J9V141-F1
#
_cell.length_a   1.000
_cell.length_b   1.000
_cell.length_c   1.000
_cell.angle_alpha   90.00
_cell.angle_beta   90.00
_cell.angle_gamma   90.00
#
_symmetry.space_group_name_H-M   'P 1'
#
loop_
_entity.id
_entity.type
_entity.pdbx_description
1 polymer ?
#
loop_
_entity_poly.entity_id
_entity_poly.type
_entity_poly.pdbx_seq_one_letter_code
_entity_poly.pdbx_strand_id
1 'polypeptide(L)'
;MEELPRQARDRVRAMSLYLVCAVVILGLLLALYAVFVGFDRLHAAPVTAVAATGDGRDLVVEYTGGAPGCGDPHDVTVRESGRTVELRAVTVARRATRLGFACPSRAVPLLQTVRLAAPLDGREVRDRARGGAVVAVTDPADLLAAVR
;
A
#
# COMPACT_ATOMS: atom_id res chain seq x y z
N MET A 1 13.63 44.26 -22.73
CA MET A 1 13.18 42.92 -23.15
C MET A 1 13.31 42.89 -24.66
N GLU A 2 14.38 42.30 -25.19
CA GLU A 2 14.63 42.22 -26.63
C GLU A 2 13.47 41.53 -27.34
N GLU A 3 12.93 42.19 -28.37
CA GLU A 3 11.87 41.63 -29.19
C GLU A 3 12.42 40.49 -30.04
N LEU A 4 12.06 39.25 -29.67
CA LEU A 4 12.35 38.08 -30.50
C LEU A 4 11.79 38.27 -31.92
N PRO A 5 12.56 37.93 -32.98
CA PRO A 5 12.10 38.04 -34.36
C PRO A 5 10.84 37.20 -34.58
N ARG A 6 9.89 37.68 -35.40
CA ARG A 6 8.55 37.07 -35.56
C ARG A 6 8.59 35.57 -35.84
N GLN A 7 9.55 35.10 -36.66
CA GLN A 7 9.76 33.67 -36.94
C GLN A 7 10.16 32.84 -35.71
N ALA A 8 10.93 33.41 -34.78
CA ALA A 8 11.30 32.71 -33.54
C ALA A 8 10.09 32.61 -32.59
N ARG A 9 9.27 33.66 -32.49
CA ARG A 9 8.01 33.63 -31.72
C ARG A 9 7.03 32.59 -32.26
N ASP A 10 6.88 32.49 -33.57
CA ASP A 10 5.97 31.51 -34.18
C ASP A 10 6.46 30.07 -34.00
N ARG A 11 7.78 29.82 -34.06
CA ARG A 11 8.35 28.49 -33.75
C ARG A 11 8.15 28.09 -32.29
N VAL A 12 8.34 29.02 -31.35
CA VAL A 12 8.11 28.76 -29.91
C VAL A 12 6.62 28.50 -29.63
N ARG A 13 5.72 29.24 -30.29
CA ARG A 13 4.26 28.99 -30.20
C ARG A 13 3.87 27.64 -30.78
N ALA A 14 4.42 27.26 -31.95
CA ALA A 14 4.17 25.95 -32.52
C ALA A 14 4.71 24.83 -31.63
N MET A 15 5.95 24.93 -31.13
CA MET A 15 6.53 23.93 -30.25
C MET A 15 5.77 23.78 -28.92
N SER A 16 5.34 24.90 -28.32
CA SER A 16 4.50 24.85 -27.12
C SER A 16 3.14 24.22 -27.40
N LEU A 17 2.50 24.53 -28.53
CA LEU A 17 1.25 23.87 -28.94
C LEU A 17 1.43 22.35 -29.12
N TYR A 18 2.51 21.92 -29.79
CA TYR A 18 2.81 20.50 -29.95
C TYR A 18 3.08 19.81 -28.62
N LEU A 19 3.80 20.47 -27.71
CA LEU A 19 4.05 19.94 -26.37
C LEU A 19 2.74 19.80 -25.58
N VAL A 20 1.88 20.81 -25.63
CA VAL A 20 0.55 20.76 -25.00
C VAL A 20 -0.27 19.61 -25.59
N CYS A 21 -0.33 19.48 -26.91
CA CYS A 21 -1.03 18.36 -27.56
C CYS A 21 -0.45 17.01 -27.15
N ALA A 22 0.87 16.87 -27.09
CA ALA A 22 1.52 15.62 -26.66
C ALA A 22 1.17 15.27 -25.20
N VAL A 23 1.17 16.25 -24.30
CA VAL A 23 0.76 16.06 -22.89
C VAL A 23 -0.72 15.65 -22.81
N VAL A 24 -1.60 16.28 -23.58
CA VAL A 24 -3.03 15.94 -23.62
C VAL A 24 -3.24 14.51 -24.13
N ILE A 25 -2.57 14.12 -25.22
CA ILE A 25 -2.63 12.76 -25.77
C ILE A 25 -2.13 11.75 -24.75
N LEU A 26 -0.99 12.03 -24.09
CA LEU A 26 -0.45 11.16 -23.04
C LEU A 26 -1.44 11.00 -21.88
N GLY A 27 -2.08 12.09 -21.44
CA GLY A 27 -3.12 12.06 -20.42
C GLY A 27 -4.32 11.20 -20.82
N LEU A 28 -4.77 11.32 -22.07
CA LEU A 28 -5.84 10.49 -22.64
C LEU A 28 -5.47 9.01 -22.67
N LEU A 29 -4.25 8.68 -23.08
CA LEU A 29 -3.76 7.30 -23.09
C LEU A 29 -3.68 6.72 -21.67
N LEU A 30 -3.23 7.50 -20.68
CA LEU A 30 -3.22 7.10 -19.28
C LEU A 30 -4.65 6.86 -18.75
N ALA A 31 -5.60 7.73 -19.10
CA ALA A 31 -7.00 7.55 -18.71
C ALA A 31 -7.61 6.28 -19.33
N LEU A 32 -7.38 6.04 -20.62
CA LEU A 32 -7.81 4.81 -21.29
C LEU A 32 -7.18 3.58 -20.63
N TYR A 33 -5.88 3.61 -20.33
CA TYR A 33 -5.21 2.54 -19.61
C TYR A 33 -5.84 2.29 -18.23
N ALA A 34 -6.12 3.35 -17.46
CA ALA A 34 -6.75 3.25 -16.15
C ALA A 34 -8.12 2.55 -16.21
N VAL A 35 -8.89 2.83 -17.26
CA VAL A 35 -10.26 2.33 -17.43
C VAL A 35 -10.27 0.89 -17.97
N PHE A 36 -9.41 0.55 -18.93
CA PHE A 36 -9.41 -0.76 -19.59
C PHE A 36 -8.50 -1.79 -18.92
N VAL A 37 -7.31 -1.38 -18.49
CA VAL A 37 -6.32 -2.26 -17.86
C VAL A 37 -6.40 -2.16 -16.35
N GLY A 38 -6.44 -0.93 -15.82
CA GLY A 38 -6.47 -0.67 -14.39
C GLY A 38 -5.09 -0.46 -13.78
N PHE A 39 -5.03 0.44 -12.79
CA PHE A 39 -3.90 0.59 -11.90
C PHE A 39 -4.14 -0.13 -10.57
N ASP A 40 -3.06 -0.59 -9.96
CA ASP A 40 -3.10 -1.17 -8.63
C ASP A 40 -3.35 -0.07 -7.60
N ARG A 41 -4.21 -0.36 -6.62
CA ARG A 41 -4.44 0.53 -5.47
C ARG A 41 -3.95 -0.12 -4.19
N LEU A 42 -3.17 0.63 -3.43
CA LEU A 42 -2.69 0.23 -2.12
C LEU A 42 -3.68 0.68 -1.04
N HIS A 43 -3.98 -0.22 -0.12
CA HIS A 43 -4.87 0.02 1.02
C HIS A 43 -4.15 -0.35 2.31
N ALA A 44 -4.29 0.49 3.33
CA ALA A 44 -3.85 0.12 4.66
C ALA A 44 -4.82 -0.94 5.22
N ALA A 45 -4.28 -2.07 5.66
CA ALA A 45 -5.05 -3.14 6.27
C ALA A 45 -4.93 -3.07 7.80
N PRO A 46 -6.03 -3.27 8.54
CA PRO A 46 -5.98 -3.33 9.99
C PRO A 46 -5.23 -4.59 10.43
N VAL A 47 -4.27 -4.41 11.33
CA VAL A 47 -3.54 -5.52 11.95
C VAL A 47 -4.38 -6.06 13.09
N THR A 48 -4.76 -7.33 13.07
CA THR A 48 -5.66 -7.95 14.05
C THR A 48 -4.92 -8.44 15.27
N ALA A 49 -3.84 -9.20 15.06
CA ALA A 49 -3.02 -9.79 16.10
C ALA A 49 -1.56 -9.92 15.67
N VAL A 50 -0.66 -10.07 16.64
CA VAL A 50 0.75 -10.38 16.40
C VAL A 50 1.24 -11.46 17.33
N ALA A 51 2.20 -12.27 16.89
CA ALA A 51 2.94 -13.20 17.73
C ALA A 51 4.43 -12.99 17.54
N ALA A 52 5.18 -13.00 18.63
CA ALA A 52 6.64 -13.06 18.57
C ALA A 52 7.11 -14.52 18.47
N THR A 53 8.14 -14.77 17.66
CA THR A 53 8.84 -16.05 17.66
C THR A 53 9.81 -16.15 18.84
N GLY A 54 10.41 -17.32 19.07
CA GLY A 54 11.22 -17.61 20.27
C GLY A 54 12.33 -16.60 20.56
N ASP A 55 12.96 -16.02 19.52
CA ASP A 55 14.04 -15.04 19.69
C ASP A 55 13.52 -13.61 19.93
N GLY A 56 12.20 -13.40 19.91
CA GLY A 56 11.52 -12.11 20.06
C GLY A 56 11.75 -11.13 18.92
N ARG A 57 12.56 -11.49 17.91
CA ARG A 57 12.92 -10.62 16.79
C ARG A 57 12.02 -10.80 15.58
N ASP A 58 11.46 -11.98 15.36
CA ASP A 58 10.49 -12.15 14.28
C ASP A 58 9.09 -12.02 14.86
N LEU A 59 8.26 -11.20 14.22
CA LEU A 59 6.85 -11.07 14.52
C LEU A 59 6.06 -11.67 13.36
N VAL A 60 5.17 -12.60 13.66
CA VAL A 60 4.10 -13.00 12.76
C VAL A 60 2.97 -12.01 12.94
N VAL A 61 2.63 -11.30 11.87
CA VAL A 61 1.60 -10.26 11.85
C VAL A 61 0.40 -10.79 11.10
N GLU A 62 -0.75 -10.79 11.78
CA GLU A 62 -2.03 -11.09 11.17
C GLU A 62 -2.74 -9.79 10.81
N TYR A 63 -3.24 -9.74 9.58
CA TYR A 63 -4.05 -8.63 9.11
C TYR A 63 -5.11 -9.13 8.16
N THR A 64 -6.19 -8.34 8.05
CA THR A 64 -7.32 -8.70 7.20
C THR A 64 -7.13 -8.12 5.80
N GLY A 65 -7.04 -8.99 4.79
CA GLY A 65 -7.18 -8.64 3.38
C GLY A 65 -8.60 -8.89 2.87
N GLY A 66 -8.84 -8.57 1.59
CA GLY A 66 -10.06 -8.96 0.90
C GLY A 66 -9.76 -9.91 -0.26
N ALA A 67 -10.68 -10.83 -0.55
CA ALA A 67 -10.42 -11.91 -1.51
C ALA A 67 -11.57 -12.16 -2.49
N PRO A 68 -11.27 -12.57 -3.74
CA PRO A 68 -9.97 -12.58 -4.42
C PRO A 68 -9.66 -11.28 -5.17
N GLY A 69 -8.38 -10.87 -5.23
CA GLY A 69 -7.89 -9.71 -6.00
C GLY A 69 -8.12 -8.33 -5.34
N CYS A 70 -8.62 -8.32 -4.11
CA CYS A 70 -9.10 -7.14 -3.40
C CYS A 70 -8.44 -7.00 -2.04
N GLY A 71 -7.13 -6.84 -2.05
CA GLY A 71 -6.34 -6.79 -0.84
C GLY A 71 -5.40 -7.98 -0.73
N ASP A 72 -4.75 -8.32 -1.85
CA ASP A 72 -3.61 -9.25 -1.85
C ASP A 72 -2.52 -8.70 -0.91
N PRO A 73 -1.75 -9.57 -0.24
CA PRO A 73 -0.64 -9.14 0.61
C PRO A 73 0.39 -8.36 -0.23
N HIS A 74 0.81 -7.18 0.26
CA HIS A 74 1.82 -6.36 -0.40
C HIS A 74 3.06 -6.14 0.46
N ASP A 75 2.91 -5.46 1.60
CA ASP A 75 4.02 -5.14 2.49
C ASP A 75 3.54 -4.92 3.92
N VAL A 76 4.42 -5.13 4.90
CA VAL A 76 4.20 -4.74 6.30
C VAL A 76 5.38 -3.88 6.71
N THR A 77 5.14 -2.57 6.76
CA THR A 77 6.18 -1.63 7.19
C THR A 77 6.24 -1.57 8.71
N VAL A 78 7.47 -1.58 9.24
CA VAL A 78 7.75 -1.55 10.68
C VAL A 78 8.49 -0.26 11.01
N ARG A 79 8.05 0.44 12.05
CA ARG A 79 8.77 1.57 12.64
C ARG A 79 9.00 1.29 14.12
N GLU A 80 10.26 1.16 14.49
CA GLU A 80 10.65 0.86 15.87
C GLU A 80 11.07 2.12 16.63
N SER A 81 10.66 2.18 17.88
CA SER A 81 11.19 3.07 18.90
C SER A 81 11.66 2.25 20.11
N GLY A 82 12.28 2.92 21.09
CA GLY A 82 12.74 2.24 22.31
C GLY A 82 11.61 1.61 23.15
N ARG A 83 10.35 2.01 22.96
CA ARG A 83 9.20 1.53 23.74
C ARG A 83 8.06 0.96 22.90
N THR A 84 8.04 1.25 21.61
CA THR A 84 6.92 0.91 20.72
C THR A 84 7.40 0.34 19.40
N VAL A 85 6.61 -0.57 18.85
CA VAL A 85 6.75 -1.11 17.50
C VAL A 85 5.47 -0.73 16.75
N GLU A 86 5.56 0.22 15.83
CA GLU A 86 4.45 0.58 14.95
C GLU A 86 4.47 -0.31 13.72
N LEU A 87 3.36 -0.99 13.45
CA LEU A 87 3.15 -1.81 12.27
C LEU A 87 2.15 -1.13 11.35
N ARG A 88 2.38 -1.24 10.04
CA ARG A 88 1.41 -0.87 9.02
C ARG A 88 1.41 -1.93 7.93
N ALA A 89 0.37 -2.77 7.96
CA ALA A 89 0.10 -3.70 6.88
C ALA A 89 -0.51 -2.95 5.68
N VAL A 90 -0.06 -3.31 4.49
CA VAL A 90 -0.51 -2.78 3.21
C VAL A 90 -0.94 -3.94 2.35
N THR A 91 -2.16 -3.83 1.84
CA THR A 91 -2.72 -4.75 0.86
C THR A 91 -2.88 -4.04 -0.48
N VAL A 92 -2.93 -4.82 -1.56
CA VAL A 92 -3.10 -4.31 -2.91
C VAL A 92 -4.38 -4.85 -3.55
N ALA A 93 -5.19 -3.94 -4.05
CA ALA A 93 -6.29 -4.23 -4.96
C ALA A 93 -5.76 -4.08 -6.38
N ARG A 94 -5.50 -5.21 -7.05
CA ARG A 94 -4.89 -5.21 -8.38
C ARG A 94 -5.89 -4.67 -9.41
N ARG A 95 -5.43 -3.78 -10.30
CA ARG A 95 -6.26 -3.20 -11.38
C ARG A 95 -7.55 -2.54 -10.88
N ALA A 96 -7.53 -1.98 -9.67
CA ALA A 96 -8.71 -1.43 -9.00
C ALA A 96 -9.38 -0.24 -9.70
N THR A 97 -8.70 0.43 -10.64
CA THR A 97 -9.30 1.54 -11.42
C THR A 97 -10.04 1.09 -12.66
N ARG A 98 -9.96 -0.18 -13.03
CA ARG A 98 -10.60 -0.72 -14.24
C ARG A 98 -12.11 -0.62 -14.12
N LEU A 99 -12.79 -0.34 -15.24
CA LEU A 99 -14.24 -0.33 -15.30
C LEU A 99 -14.81 -1.71 -14.91
N GLY A 100 -15.81 -1.71 -14.02
CA GLY A 100 -16.43 -2.93 -13.52
C GLY A 100 -15.61 -3.67 -12.46
N PHE A 101 -14.52 -3.09 -11.95
CA PHE A 101 -13.83 -3.63 -10.79
C PHE A 101 -14.75 -3.59 -9.56
N ALA A 102 -14.92 -4.73 -8.90
CA ALA A 102 -15.71 -4.85 -7.69
C ALA A 102 -15.02 -5.81 -6.72
N CYS A 103 -15.01 -5.43 -5.44
CA CYS A 103 -14.52 -6.29 -4.38
C CYS A 103 -15.68 -7.02 -3.71
N PRO A 104 -15.70 -8.35 -3.71
CA PRO A 104 -16.62 -9.07 -2.84
C PRO A 104 -16.31 -8.73 -1.38
N SER A 105 -17.33 -8.65 -0.54
CA SER A 105 -17.22 -8.29 0.89
C SER A 105 -16.60 -9.39 1.78
N ARG A 106 -15.78 -10.27 1.21
CA ARG A 106 -15.13 -11.36 1.93
C ARG A 106 -13.78 -10.90 2.47
N ALA A 107 -13.68 -10.87 3.79
CA ALA A 107 -12.45 -10.71 4.52
C ALA A 107 -11.71 -12.04 4.61
N VAL A 108 -10.39 -12.04 4.43
CA VAL A 108 -9.53 -13.22 4.61
C VAL A 108 -8.37 -12.84 5.54
N PRO A 109 -8.11 -13.62 6.61
CA PRO A 109 -6.94 -13.40 7.45
C PRO A 109 -5.68 -13.77 6.66
N LEU A 110 -4.70 -12.88 6.68
CA LEU A 110 -3.39 -13.05 6.06
C LEU A 110 -2.32 -13.01 7.14
N LEU A 111 -1.27 -13.83 6.98
CA LEU A 111 -0.14 -13.89 7.88
C LEU A 111 1.13 -13.46 7.13
N GLN A 112 1.91 -12.58 7.74
CA GLN A 112 3.22 -12.18 7.22
C GLN A 112 4.22 -12.04 8.35
N THR A 113 5.43 -12.56 8.14
CA THR A 113 6.51 -12.44 9.11
C THR A 113 7.31 -11.18 8.85
N VAL A 114 7.58 -10.40 9.90
CA VAL A 114 8.48 -9.24 9.88
C VAL A 114 9.59 -9.43 10.90
N ARG A 115 10.78 -8.94 10.59
CA ARG A 115 11.94 -9.01 11.48
C ARG A 115 12.23 -7.63 12.07
N LEU A 116 12.31 -7.56 13.39
CA LEU A 116 12.65 -6.40 14.18
C LEU A 116 14.17 -6.24 14.31
N ALA A 117 14.64 -5.00 14.42
CA ALA A 117 16.02 -4.65 14.72
C ALA A 117 16.42 -5.04 16.14
N ALA A 118 15.50 -4.88 17.10
CA ALA A 118 15.63 -5.30 18.48
C ALA A 118 14.54 -6.35 18.83
N PRO A 119 14.73 -7.22 19.83
CA PRO A 119 13.66 -8.10 20.29
C PRO A 119 12.44 -7.30 20.79
N LEU A 120 11.24 -7.89 20.76
CA LEU A 120 10.02 -7.21 21.19
C LEU A 120 10.11 -6.80 22.67
N ASP A 121 10.58 -7.69 23.55
CA ASP A 121 10.96 -7.41 24.95
C ASP A 121 10.01 -6.46 25.72
N GLY A 122 8.70 -6.75 25.66
CA GLY A 122 7.68 -5.95 26.35
C GLY A 122 7.34 -4.59 25.70
N ARG A 123 7.90 -4.28 24.52
CA ARG A 123 7.50 -3.10 23.73
C ARG A 123 6.06 -3.23 23.26
N GLU A 124 5.34 -2.11 23.28
CA GLU A 124 3.96 -2.07 22.81
C GLU A 124 3.90 -2.17 21.28
N VAL A 125 3.07 -3.05 20.76
CA VAL A 125 2.80 -3.12 19.32
C VAL A 125 1.59 -2.26 18.99
N ARG A 126 1.73 -1.37 18.00
CA ARG A 126 0.68 -0.42 17.60
C ARG A 126 0.38 -0.52 16.11
N ASP A 127 -0.90 -0.54 15.77
CA ASP A 127 -1.38 -0.52 14.39
C ASP A 127 -1.55 0.92 13.90
N ARG A 128 -0.69 1.32 12.98
CA ARG A 128 -0.71 2.65 12.37
C ARG A 128 -1.91 2.86 11.44
N ALA A 129 -2.45 1.78 10.84
CA ALA A 129 -3.65 1.88 10.01
C ALA A 129 -4.88 2.27 10.84
N ARG A 130 -4.90 1.91 12.13
CA ARG A 130 -5.96 2.24 13.10
C ARG A 130 -5.56 3.36 14.07
N GLY A 131 -4.82 4.36 13.58
CA GLY A 131 -4.46 5.54 14.37
C GLY A 131 -3.54 5.27 15.57
N GLY A 132 -2.78 4.17 15.55
CA GLY A 132 -1.85 3.79 16.62
C GLY A 132 -2.50 2.98 17.75
N ALA A 133 -3.61 2.30 17.48
CA ALA A 133 -4.28 1.39 18.40
C ALA A 133 -3.33 0.26 18.83
N VAL A 134 -3.38 -0.12 20.11
CA VAL A 134 -2.59 -1.24 20.63
C VAL A 134 -3.09 -2.55 20.03
N VAL A 135 -2.16 -3.37 19.54
CA VAL A 135 -2.43 -4.69 18.99
C VAL A 135 -2.12 -5.75 20.04
N ALA A 136 -3.02 -6.72 20.18
CA ALA A 136 -2.80 -7.84 21.09
C ALA A 136 -1.61 -8.68 20.62
N VAL A 137 -0.66 -8.92 21.52
CA VAL A 137 0.41 -9.89 21.34
C VAL A 137 -0.11 -11.22 21.89
N THR A 138 -0.16 -12.23 21.02
CA THR A 138 -0.72 -13.57 21.30
C THR A 138 0.32 -14.64 21.03
N ASP A 139 0.06 -15.87 21.47
CA ASP A 139 0.96 -16.98 21.19
C ASP A 139 0.92 -17.38 19.69
N PRO A 140 2.05 -17.78 19.09
CA PRO A 140 2.09 -18.21 17.69
C PRO A 140 1.12 -19.36 17.38
N ALA A 141 0.86 -20.23 18.36
CA ALA A 141 -0.07 -21.34 18.23
C ALA A 141 -1.52 -20.87 18.04
N ASP A 142 -1.93 -19.82 18.76
CA ASP A 142 -3.28 -19.27 18.69
C ASP A 142 -3.53 -18.58 17.34
N LEU A 143 -2.50 -17.88 16.85
CA LEU A 143 -2.50 -17.23 15.54
C LEU A 143 -2.65 -18.22 14.39
N LEU A 144 -1.95 -19.35 14.44
CA LEU A 144 -2.06 -20.39 13.42
C LEU A 144 -3.38 -21.18 13.50
N ALA A 145 -3.98 -21.26 14.68
CA ALA A 145 -5.30 -21.88 14.85
C ALA A 145 -6.43 -20.99 14.30
N ALA A 146 -6.31 -19.67 14.39
CA ALA A 146 -7.32 -18.71 13.92
C ALA A 146 -7.43 -18.60 12.39
N VAL A 147 -6.42 -19.07 11.65
CA VAL A 147 -6.34 -18.98 10.17
C VAL A 147 -6.78 -20.28 9.47
N ARG A 148 -7.13 -21.34 10.23
CA ARG A 148 -7.71 -22.59 9.68
C ARG A 148 -9.21 -22.48 9.41
#